data_AF-A0A182RJZ6-F1
#
_entry.id   AF-A0A182RJZ6-F1
#
_cell.length_a   1.000
_cell.length_b   1.000
_cell.length_c   1.000
_cell.angle_alpha   90.00
_cell.angle_beta   90.00
_cell.angle_gamma   90.00
#
_symmetry.space_group_name_H-M   'P 1'
#
loop_
_entity.id
_entity.type
_entity.pdbx_description
1 polymer ?
#
loop_
_entity_poly.entity_id
_entity_poly.type
_entity_poly.pdbx_seq_one_letter_code
_entity_poly.pdbx_strand_id
1 'polypeptide(L)'
;MLLFCAITLLSAKVHQAKWPLAAQMLEKFVSLAEPLYGEKVMTSNVHNLLHVHEEVVRFGSLASISTYRFENELQHLKRMMRSGWKSLEQAIGRISEVEQFGIQEAALR
;
A
#
# COMPACT_ATOMS: atom_id res chain seq x y z
N MET A 1 -6.83 14.84 11.99
CA MET A 1 -5.95 14.18 12.98
C MET A 1 -6.35 12.74 13.27
N LEU A 2 -7.64 12.41 13.43
CA LEU A 2 -8.09 11.03 13.74
C LEU A 2 -7.55 9.97 12.78
N LEU A 3 -7.74 10.16 11.46
CA LEU A 3 -7.25 9.24 10.43
C LEU A 3 -5.74 9.01 10.54
N PHE A 4 -4.94 10.08 10.54
CA PHE A 4 -3.49 9.99 10.61
C PHE A 4 -3.03 9.18 11.83
N CYS A 5 -3.51 9.52 13.02
CA CYS A 5 -3.15 8.82 14.25
C CYS A 5 -3.55 7.34 14.23
N ALA A 6 -4.75 7.03 13.75
CA ALA A 6 -5.22 5.64 13.66
C ALA A 6 -4.34 4.81 12.72
N ILE A 7 -4.03 5.34 11.54
CA ILE A 7 -3.16 4.67 10.57
C ILE A 7 -1.75 4.48 11.15
N THR A 8 -1.19 5.47 11.86
CA THR A 8 0.12 5.32 12.53
C THR A 8 0.11 4.18 13.55
N LEU A 9 -0.93 4.10 14.39
CA LEU A 9 -1.05 3.02 15.38
C LEU A 9 -1.21 1.64 14.72
N LEU A 10 -1.91 1.55 13.60
CA LEU A 10 -2.10 0.31 12.86
C LEU A 10 -0.88 -0.09 12.01
N SER A 11 0.04 0.84 11.77
CA SER A 11 1.21 0.63 10.89
C SER A 11 2.33 -0.20 11.50
N ALA A 12 2.36 -0.36 12.83
CA ALA A 12 3.43 -1.12 13.48
C ALA A 12 2.92 -2.02 14.60
N LYS A 13 3.46 -3.24 14.66
CA LYS A 13 3.11 -4.25 15.69
C LYS A 13 3.45 -3.79 17.11
N VAL A 14 4.41 -2.88 17.29
CA VAL A 14 4.73 -2.28 18.60
C VAL A 14 3.54 -1.55 19.25
N HIS A 15 2.54 -1.16 18.45
CA HIS A 15 1.33 -0.49 18.91
C HIS A 15 0.12 -1.42 18.99
N GLN A 16 0.31 -2.74 18.96
CA GLN A 16 -0.78 -3.72 18.93
C GLN A 16 -1.79 -3.55 20.08
N ALA A 17 -1.33 -3.24 21.28
CA ALA A 17 -2.21 -2.95 22.43
C ALA A 17 -3.14 -1.73 22.22
N LYS A 18 -2.82 -0.85 21.26
CA LYS A 18 -3.59 0.36 20.92
C LYS A 18 -4.43 0.19 19.65
N TRP A 19 -4.40 -0.96 18.98
CA TRP A 19 -5.23 -1.18 17.79
C TRP A 19 -6.74 -1.01 18.03
N PRO A 20 -7.32 -1.43 19.18
CA PRO A 20 -8.73 -1.17 19.47
C PRO A 20 -9.05 0.33 19.58
N LEU A 21 -8.10 1.13 20.09
CA LEU A 21 -8.25 2.59 20.12
C LEU A 21 -8.19 3.17 18.69
N ALA A 22 -7.30 2.67 17.84
CA ALA A 22 -7.23 3.08 16.44
C ALA A 22 -8.53 2.78 15.68
N ALA A 23 -9.18 1.64 15.96
CA ALA A 23 -10.50 1.30 15.39
C ALA A 23 -11.56 2.36 15.73
N GLN A 24 -11.69 2.73 17.01
CA GLN A 24 -12.59 3.79 17.46
C GLN A 24 -12.30 5.14 16.80
N MET A 25 -11.02 5.44 16.54
CA MET A 25 -10.61 6.65 15.82
C MET A 25 -11.03 6.63 14.35
N LEU A 26 -10.98 5.47 13.68
CA LEU A 26 -11.45 5.29 12.30
C LEU A 26 -12.98 5.37 12.23
N GLU A 27 -13.70 4.69 13.12
CA GLU A 27 -15.16 4.78 13.22
C GLU A 27 -15.61 6.23 13.41
N LYS A 28 -14.94 6.96 14.33
CA LYS A 28 -15.25 8.36 14.57
C LYS A 28 -14.91 9.23 13.36
N PHE A 29 -13.79 8.98 12.67
CA PHE A 29 -13.45 9.69 11.44
C PHE A 29 -14.53 9.49 10.36
N VAL A 30 -14.97 8.24 10.12
CA VAL A 30 -15.99 7.92 9.12
C VAL A 30 -17.33 8.57 9.49
N SER A 31 -17.75 8.51 10.76
CA SER A 31 -19.00 9.14 11.23
C SER A 31 -19.02 10.67 11.04
N LEU A 32 -17.85 11.30 11.07
CA LEU A 32 -17.71 12.76 10.90
C LEU A 32 -17.48 13.16 9.43
N ALA A 33 -17.18 12.22 8.53
CA ALA A 33 -16.81 12.53 7.16
C ALA A 33 -17.97 13.17 6.38
N GLU A 34 -19.16 12.56 6.40
CA GLU A 34 -20.34 13.08 5.70
C GLU A 34 -20.83 14.42 6.28
N PRO A 35 -21.03 14.59 7.60
CA PRO A 35 -21.48 15.87 8.14
C PRO A 35 -20.54 17.04 7.87
N LEU A 36 -19.23 16.79 7.76
CA LEU A 36 -18.22 17.85 7.57
C LEU A 36 -17.92 18.14 6.10
N TYR A 37 -17.97 17.14 5.23
CA TYR A 37 -17.49 17.24 3.85
C TYR A 37 -18.55 16.88 2.80
N GLY A 38 -19.74 16.46 3.24
CA GLY A 38 -20.87 16.07 2.41
C GLY A 38 -20.83 14.63 1.92
N GLU A 39 -21.95 14.14 1.43
CA GLU A 39 -22.13 12.74 0.99
C GLU A 39 -21.08 12.28 -0.04
N LYS A 40 -20.59 13.18 -0.90
CA LYS A 40 -19.60 12.86 -1.95
C LYS A 40 -18.30 12.24 -1.42
N VAL A 41 -17.95 12.47 -0.15
CA VAL A 41 -16.74 11.86 0.43
C VAL A 41 -16.96 10.42 0.88
N MET A 42 -18.20 9.95 0.99
CA MET A 42 -18.56 8.59 1.41
C MET A 42 -18.34 7.56 0.30
N THR A 43 -17.11 7.54 -0.22
CA THR A 43 -16.64 6.58 -1.21
C THR A 43 -16.35 5.23 -0.55
N SER A 44 -16.19 4.19 -1.38
CA SER A 44 -15.77 2.87 -0.89
C SER A 44 -14.45 2.93 -0.09
N ASN A 45 -13.51 3.82 -0.45
CA ASN A 45 -12.27 4.00 0.31
C ASN A 45 -12.52 4.46 1.75
N VAL A 46 -13.49 5.36 1.97
CA VAL A 46 -13.85 5.83 3.32
C VAL A 46 -14.58 4.75 4.10
N HIS A 47 -15.48 4.01 3.45
CA HIS A 47 -16.17 2.87 4.08
C HIS A 47 -15.19 1.77 4.51
N ASN A 48 -14.21 1.44 3.66
CA ASN A 48 -13.22 0.40 3.91
C ASN A 48 -12.40 0.67 5.19
N LEU A 49 -12.28 1.93 5.63
CA LEU A 49 -11.60 2.27 6.90
C LEU A 49 -12.21 1.56 8.12
N LEU A 50 -13.51 1.22 8.09
CA LEU A 50 -14.17 0.48 9.17
C LEU A 50 -13.66 -0.96 9.30
N HIS A 51 -13.12 -1.54 8.22
CA HIS A 51 -12.65 -2.92 8.16
C HIS A 51 -11.14 -3.06 8.39
N VAL A 52 -10.37 -1.98 8.26
CA VAL A 52 -8.90 -2.00 8.35
C VAL A 52 -8.41 -2.61 9.67
N HIS A 53 -9.10 -2.35 10.79
CA HIS A 53 -8.72 -2.94 12.08
C HIS A 53 -8.78 -4.47 12.06
N GLU A 54 -9.84 -5.05 11.47
CA GLU A 54 -10.02 -6.50 11.38
C GLU A 54 -8.95 -7.14 10.50
N GLU A 55 -8.59 -6.49 9.39
CA GLU A 55 -7.51 -6.92 8.52
C GLU A 55 -6.16 -6.90 9.25
N VAL A 56 -5.90 -5.84 10.01
CA VAL A 56 -4.64 -5.71 10.77
C VAL A 56 -4.54 -6.76 11.88
N VAL A 57 -5.64 -7.06 12.56
CA VAL A 57 -5.69 -8.15 13.56
C VAL A 57 -5.45 -9.51 12.91
N ARG A 58 -6.01 -9.75 11.72
CA ARG A 58 -5.95 -11.03 11.03
C ARG A 58 -4.60 -11.29 10.34
N PHE A 59 -4.01 -10.28 9.70
CA PHE A 59 -2.89 -10.44 8.78
C PHE A 59 -1.61 -9.72 9.24
N GLY A 60 -1.68 -8.92 10.31
CA GLY A 60 -0.56 -8.14 10.84
C GLY A 60 -0.67 -6.64 10.53
N SER A 61 0.27 -5.85 11.04
CA SER A 61 0.27 -4.39 10.87
C SER A 61 0.19 -3.94 9.40
N LEU A 62 -0.29 -2.72 9.14
CA LEU A 62 -0.38 -2.20 7.76
C LEU A 62 0.94 -2.33 6.98
N ALA A 63 2.09 -2.12 7.63
CA ALA A 63 3.40 -2.27 7.00
C ALA A 63 3.76 -3.70 6.53
N SER A 64 3.10 -4.73 7.06
CA SER A 64 3.30 -6.13 6.65
C SER A 64 2.32 -6.57 5.57
N ILE A 65 1.16 -5.92 5.46
CA ILE A 65 0.10 -6.29 4.50
C ILE A 65 -0.03 -5.31 3.33
N SER A 66 0.70 -4.19 3.38
CA SER A 66 0.69 -3.18 2.33
C SER A 66 1.40 -3.65 1.06
N THR A 67 0.85 -3.22 -0.08
CA THR A 67 1.43 -3.43 -1.40
C THR A 67 2.59 -2.48 -1.75
N TYR A 68 2.93 -1.51 -0.89
CA TYR A 68 3.95 -0.49 -1.18
C TYR A 68 5.30 -1.07 -1.64
N ARG A 69 5.74 -2.19 -1.05
CA ARG A 69 6.99 -2.84 -1.47
C ARG A 69 6.91 -3.36 -2.90
N PHE A 70 5.77 -3.91 -3.30
CA PHE A 70 5.55 -4.40 -4.66
C PHE A 70 5.42 -3.25 -5.66
N GLU A 71 4.77 -2.15 -5.30
CA GLU A 71 4.68 -0.97 -6.18
C GLU A 71 6.06 -0.39 -6.50
N ASN A 72 6.95 -0.35 -5.50
CA ASN A 72 8.34 0.06 -5.71
C ASN A 72 9.03 -0.85 -6.74
N GLU A 73 8.93 -2.17 -6.58
CA GLU A 73 9.52 -3.14 -7.52
C GLU A 73 8.86 -3.11 -8.92
N LEU A 74 7.53 -2.88 -9.00
CA LEU A 74 6.82 -2.76 -10.27
C LEU A 74 7.38 -1.62 -11.14
N GLN A 75 7.88 -0.55 -10.53
CA GLN A 75 8.54 0.54 -11.26
C GLN A 75 9.83 0.08 -11.95
N HIS A 76 10.59 -0.82 -11.33
CA HIS A 76 11.79 -1.41 -11.93
C HIS A 76 11.40 -2.33 -13.09
N LEU A 77 10.44 -3.23 -12.86
CA LEU A 77 9.93 -4.13 -13.90
C LEU A 77 9.36 -3.38 -15.11
N LYS A 78 8.61 -2.29 -14.87
CA LYS A 78 8.06 -1.44 -15.95
C LYS A 78 9.14 -0.82 -16.83
N ARG A 79 10.29 -0.47 -16.27
CA ARG A 79 11.42 0.08 -17.04
C ARG A 79 12.14 -0.96 -17.89
N MET A 80 12.03 -2.24 -17.56
CA MET A 80 12.57 -3.33 -18.38
C MET A 80 11.76 -3.54 -19.66
N MET A 81 10.50 -3.10 -19.68
CA MET A 81 9.57 -3.24 -20.80
C MET A 81 9.53 -1.96 -21.64
N ARG A 82 9.58 -2.11 -22.97
CA ARG A 82 9.41 -1.02 -23.94
C ARG A 82 7.95 -0.82 -24.35
N SER A 83 7.12 -1.86 -24.19
CA SER A 83 5.69 -1.84 -24.47
C SER A 83 4.98 -2.99 -23.72
N GLY A 84 3.64 -3.00 -23.73
CA GLY A 84 2.85 -4.10 -23.16
C GLY A 84 2.85 -5.38 -24.00
N TRP A 85 3.40 -5.36 -25.21
CA TRP A 85 3.45 -6.53 -26.09
C TRP A 85 4.55 -7.49 -25.64
N LYS A 86 4.25 -8.75 -25.30
CA LYS A 86 5.26 -9.71 -24.80
C LYS A 86 6.06 -9.17 -23.59
N SER A 87 5.34 -8.58 -22.64
CA SER A 87 5.89 -7.95 -21.44
C SER A 87 6.78 -8.89 -20.62
N LEU A 88 6.36 -10.14 -20.48
CA LEU A 88 7.10 -11.16 -19.75
C LEU A 88 8.41 -11.51 -20.46
N GLU A 89 8.38 -11.75 -21.76
CA GLU A 89 9.58 -12.07 -22.55
C GLU A 89 10.57 -10.90 -22.58
N GLN A 90 10.05 -9.66 -22.65
CA GLN A 90 10.89 -8.46 -22.54
C GLN A 90 11.58 -8.36 -21.17
N ALA A 91 10.85 -8.61 -20.07
CA ALA A 91 11.41 -8.59 -18.73
C ALA A 91 12.46 -9.69 -18.55
N ILE A 92 12.16 -10.93 -18.96
CA ILE A 92 13.10 -12.06 -18.87
C ILE A 92 14.36 -11.79 -19.69
N GLY A 93 14.22 -11.32 -20.94
CA GLY A 93 15.37 -10.99 -21.79
C GLY A 93 16.27 -9.94 -21.15
N ARG A 94 15.67 -8.88 -20.57
CA ARG A 94 16.42 -7.84 -19.87
C ARG A 94 17.13 -8.34 -18.62
N ILE A 95 16.49 -9.18 -17.81
CA ILE A 95 17.11 -9.78 -16.62
C ILE A 95 18.32 -10.61 -17.02
N SER A 96 18.18 -11.47 -18.04
CA SER A 96 19.30 -12.28 -18.55
C SER A 96 20.46 -11.44 -19.07
N GLU A 97 20.18 -10.33 -19.77
CA GLU A 97 21.21 -9.38 -20.20
C GLU A 97 21.97 -8.77 -19.00
N VAL A 98 21.23 -8.34 -17.96
CA VAL A 98 21.82 -7.74 -16.75
C VAL A 98 22.72 -8.75 -16.02
N GLU A 99 22.25 -9.99 -15.86
CA GLU A 99 23.01 -11.06 -15.21
C GLU A 99 24.27 -11.44 -16.00
N GLN A 100 24.17 -11.52 -17.33
CA GLN A 100 25.27 -11.94 -18.20
C GLN A 100 26.36 -10.86 -18.35
N PHE A 101 25.97 -9.59 -18.40
CA PHE A 101 26.88 -8.49 -18.69
C PHE A 101 27.23 -7.62 -17.47
N GLY A 102 26.71 -7.95 -16.28
CA GLY A 102 26.99 -7.22 -15.04
C GLY A 102 26.55 -5.75 -15.07
N ILE A 103 25.54 -5.43 -15.88
CA ILE A 103 25.04 -4.06 -16.05
C ILE A 103 24.36 -3.65 -14.75
N GLN A 104 24.95 -2.72 -14.00
CA GLN A 104 24.32 -2.19 -12.78
C GLN A 104 22.96 -1.57 -13.10
N GLU A 105 21.91 -1.95 -12.35
CA GLU A 105 20.55 -1.40 -12.51
C GLU A 105 20.50 0.14 -12.44
N ALA A 106 21.49 0.76 -11.79
CA ALA A 106 21.65 2.22 -11.73
C ALA A 106 22.02 2.87 -13.08
N ALA A 107 22.55 2.10 -14.04
CA ALA A 107 22.91 2.56 -15.38
C ALA A 107 21.72 2.54 -16.38
N LEU A 108 20.54 2.08 -15.94
CA LEU A 108 19.29 2.06 -16.70
C LEU A 108 18.41 3.30 -16.43
N ARG A 109 19.05 4.42 -16.05
CA ARG A 109 18.41 5.74 -15.95
C ARG A 109 18.34 6.43 -17.30
#